data_AF-A0A396KGS3-F1
#
_entry.id   AF-A0A396KGS3-F1
#
_cell.length_a   1.000
_cell.length_b   1.000
_cell.length_c   1.000
_cell.angle_alpha   90.00
_cell.angle_beta   90.00
_cell.angle_gamma   90.00
#
_symmetry.space_group_name_H-M   'P 1'
#
loop_
_entity.id
_entity.type
_entity.pdbx_description
1 polymer ?
#
loop_
_entity_poly.entity_id
_entity_poly.type
_entity_poly.pdbx_seq_one_letter_code
_entity_poly.pdbx_strand_id
1 'polypeptide(L)'
;MENWKQKPLSQVVSRWIRGTTLNRSRADYYTKTPGPESLPWARVGDMKEGLLCETENYLTKEGVDQIPWLIVPEGAVLLSVSGTIGKSAIAGCDLVVNQAIQAMIFDEGQILPEYACFYLEFYRPWLIERANAVTVPNLTKEQLSGIPVVFPCLEEQQVIVDQLKRARRLMQRSRRSEDTLNRILENAFGKIARSALKEGKISRDEEFLSPVLRPIWVSLKTRVLPAEHETDMFVPVLSQTEQVSFIKIVERTKGIRKRLHKIQQLEIRYFKSMLSLAFTAGLTEGFRKQEDLSDPEPALFRESYGIGNVRNVSQPTEGITDWQSRIPQELQSLFTMLSDFQMEILRIYAQSQEAIPVHTVFKQIHKKGYSVQDALASARLLEALGFLEKTVPQKLYMGEKEVRDSAGHPITIQKYQIPEYGADIREV
;
A
#
# COMPACT_ATOMS: atom_id res chain seq x y z
N MET A 1 -29.16 -2.21 6.12
CA MET A 1 -28.79 -1.51 4.85
C MET A 1 -29.81 -0.46 4.43
N GLU A 2 -30.75 -0.03 5.29
CA GLU A 2 -32.02 0.53 4.79
C GLU A 2 -31.99 1.87 4.03
N ASN A 3 -30.86 2.58 3.87
CA ASN A 3 -30.84 3.87 3.16
C ASN A 3 -29.58 4.21 2.32
N TRP A 4 -28.66 3.26 2.07
CA TRP A 4 -27.47 3.56 1.27
C TRP A 4 -27.79 3.56 -0.23
N LYS A 5 -27.31 4.58 -0.94
CA LYS A 5 -27.48 4.70 -2.39
C LYS A 5 -26.36 3.95 -3.09
N GLN A 6 -26.68 3.32 -4.21
CA GLN A 6 -25.71 2.73 -5.11
C GLN A 6 -25.84 3.35 -6.49
N LYS A 7 -24.76 3.92 -7.00
CA LYS A 7 -24.69 4.50 -8.34
C LYS A 7 -23.35 4.16 -9.00
N PRO A 8 -23.25 4.04 -10.32
CA PRO A 8 -21.96 3.99 -11.00
C PRO A 8 -21.20 5.30 -10.80
N LEU A 9 -19.86 5.24 -10.81
CA LEU A 9 -18.98 6.39 -10.62
C LEU A 9 -19.30 7.53 -11.61
N SER A 10 -19.70 7.18 -12.84
CA SER A 10 -20.14 8.16 -13.85
C SER A 10 -21.36 9.01 -13.46
N GLN A 11 -22.18 8.57 -12.51
CA GLN A 11 -23.38 9.29 -12.07
C GLN A 11 -23.16 10.14 -10.81
N VAL A 12 -22.02 9.99 -10.14
CA VAL A 12 -21.66 10.76 -8.93
C VAL A 12 -20.50 11.73 -9.18
N VAL A 13 -19.79 11.57 -10.30
CA VAL A 13 -18.79 12.52 -10.80
C VAL A 13 -19.47 13.47 -11.78
N SER A 14 -19.52 14.76 -11.43
CA SER A 14 -20.12 15.82 -12.24
C SER A 14 -19.24 16.23 -13.43
N ARG A 15 -17.91 16.20 -13.26
CA ARG A 15 -16.95 16.54 -14.33
C ARG A 15 -15.70 15.68 -14.25
N TRP A 16 -15.24 15.25 -15.42
CA TRP A 16 -14.02 14.45 -15.59
C TRP A 16 -13.00 15.29 -16.35
N ILE A 17 -11.79 15.44 -15.80
CA ILE A 17 -10.69 16.17 -16.46
C ILE A 17 -9.50 15.22 -16.57
N ARG A 18 -9.11 14.87 -17.80
CA ARG A 18 -7.87 14.11 -18.05
C ARG A 18 -6.74 15.12 -18.28
N GLY A 19 -5.64 14.94 -17.56
CA GLY A 19 -4.50 15.83 -17.66
C GLY A 19 -3.75 15.75 -18.99
N THR A 20 -2.80 16.66 -19.17
CA THR A 20 -1.92 16.71 -20.33
C THR A 20 -0.50 17.12 -19.96
N THR A 21 0.44 16.88 -20.87
CA THR A 21 1.79 17.46 -20.82
C THR A 21 1.94 18.34 -22.05
N LEU A 22 2.08 19.66 -21.84
CA LEU A 22 2.45 20.59 -22.91
C LEU A 22 3.87 20.29 -23.40
N ASN A 23 4.25 20.86 -24.54
CA ASN A 23 5.57 20.65 -25.12
C ASN A 23 6.66 21.07 -24.13
N ARG A 24 7.40 20.11 -23.58
CA ARG A 24 8.46 20.35 -22.59
C ARG A 24 9.65 21.14 -23.13
N SER A 25 9.80 21.24 -24.45
CA SER A 25 10.83 22.07 -25.08
C SER A 25 10.49 23.57 -25.01
N ARG A 26 9.23 23.93 -24.72
CA ARG A 26 8.80 25.32 -24.45
C ARG A 26 9.03 25.63 -22.98
N ALA A 27 10.26 26.06 -22.67
CA ALA A 27 10.67 26.40 -21.31
C ALA A 27 9.84 27.53 -20.69
N ASP A 28 9.24 28.38 -21.53
CA ASP A 28 8.33 29.46 -21.13
C ASP A 28 7.01 28.96 -20.51
N TYR A 29 6.64 27.70 -20.70
CA TYR A 29 5.42 27.12 -20.11
C TYR A 29 5.62 26.54 -18.72
N TYR A 30 6.87 26.26 -18.32
CA TYR A 30 7.17 25.52 -17.10
C TYR A 30 8.13 26.29 -16.20
N THR A 31 7.81 26.33 -14.92
CA THR A 31 8.69 26.94 -13.91
C THR A 31 8.81 26.03 -12.69
N LYS A 32 9.95 26.09 -12.01
CA LYS A 32 10.16 25.43 -10.71
C LYS A 32 9.79 26.33 -9.53
N THR A 33 9.66 27.63 -9.78
CA THR A 33 9.31 28.63 -8.77
C THR A 33 7.93 29.19 -9.07
N PRO A 34 6.98 29.15 -8.12
CA PRO A 34 5.66 29.73 -8.31
C PRO A 34 5.78 31.23 -8.56
N GLY A 35 5.04 31.72 -9.55
CA GLY A 35 4.90 33.13 -9.89
C GLY A 35 3.43 33.57 -9.90
N PRO A 36 3.15 34.86 -10.17
CA PRO A 36 1.79 35.35 -10.34
C PRO A 36 1.05 34.54 -11.41
N GLU A 37 -0.17 34.09 -11.10
CA GLU A 37 -1.03 33.31 -12.02
C GLU A 37 -0.44 31.95 -12.47
N SER A 38 0.68 31.50 -11.89
CA SER A 38 1.18 30.16 -12.11
C SER A 38 0.35 29.13 -11.33
N LEU A 39 0.14 27.95 -11.91
CA LEU A 39 -0.60 26.86 -11.28
C LEU A 39 0.30 25.64 -11.06
N PRO A 40 0.15 24.91 -9.94
CA PRO A 40 0.85 23.64 -9.74
C PRO A 40 0.57 22.68 -10.90
N TRP A 41 1.62 22.02 -11.40
CA TRP A 41 1.51 21.00 -12.44
C TRP A 41 1.84 19.62 -11.88
N ALA A 42 0.79 18.90 -11.49
CA ALA A 42 0.88 17.66 -10.75
C ALA A 42 1.19 16.45 -11.63
N ARG A 43 2.16 15.64 -11.18
CA ARG A 43 2.41 14.28 -11.66
C ARG A 43 2.14 13.28 -10.53
N VAL A 44 2.12 12.00 -10.87
CA VAL A 44 1.86 10.91 -9.90
C VAL A 44 2.86 10.90 -8.73
N GLY A 45 4.09 11.36 -8.97
CA GLY A 45 5.12 11.53 -7.95
C GLY A 45 4.80 12.62 -6.93
N ASP A 46 4.14 13.70 -7.36
CA ASP A 46 3.77 14.84 -6.52
C ASP A 46 2.58 14.53 -5.60
N MET A 47 1.65 13.67 -6.05
CA MET A 47 0.48 13.28 -5.27
C MET A 47 0.93 12.68 -3.92
N LYS A 48 0.39 13.17 -2.81
CA LYS A 48 0.52 12.56 -1.48
C LYS A 48 -0.88 12.30 -0.94
N GLU A 49 -0.98 11.52 0.12
CA GLU A 49 -2.27 11.33 0.80
C GLU A 49 -2.78 12.69 1.32
N GLY A 50 -4.05 13.02 1.06
CA GLY A 50 -4.67 14.28 1.47
C GLY A 50 -4.65 15.35 0.38
N LEU A 51 -4.45 16.60 0.81
CA LEU A 51 -4.49 17.78 -0.08
C LEU A 51 -3.16 17.93 -0.85
N LEU A 52 -3.27 18.19 -2.14
CA LEU A 52 -2.17 18.57 -3.03
C LEU A 52 -2.24 20.07 -3.31
N CYS A 53 -1.35 20.84 -2.68
CA CYS A 53 -1.24 22.28 -2.87
C CYS A 53 0.03 22.69 -3.65
N GLU A 54 1.05 21.84 -3.66
CA GLU A 54 2.36 22.14 -4.22
C GLU A 54 2.89 20.96 -5.02
N THR A 55 3.63 21.26 -6.07
CA THR A 55 4.23 20.28 -7.00
C THR A 55 5.67 20.67 -7.30
N GLU A 56 6.48 19.74 -7.79
CA GLU A 56 7.88 20.03 -8.16
C GLU A 56 7.97 21.07 -9.30
N ASN A 57 6.99 21.06 -10.21
CA ASN A 57 6.93 21.97 -11.36
C ASN A 57 5.55 22.62 -11.44
N TYR A 58 5.51 23.83 -11.98
CA TYR A 58 4.31 24.65 -12.18
C TYR A 58 4.17 24.99 -13.66
N LEU A 59 2.95 25.25 -14.10
CA LEU A 59 2.70 25.95 -15.35
C LEU A 59 2.73 27.46 -15.11
N THR A 60 3.45 28.18 -15.95
CA THR A 60 3.38 29.65 -16.00
C THR A 60 2.02 30.10 -16.54
N LYS A 61 1.73 31.40 -16.47
CA LYS A 61 0.52 31.97 -17.08
C LYS A 61 0.42 31.60 -18.56
N GLU A 62 1.51 31.76 -19.31
CA GLU A 62 1.57 31.42 -20.73
C GLU A 62 1.23 29.95 -20.99
N GLY A 63 1.68 29.04 -20.12
CA GLY A 63 1.34 27.62 -20.18
C GLY A 63 -0.12 27.33 -19.84
N VAL A 64 -0.66 27.98 -18.80
CA VAL A 64 -2.07 27.84 -18.39
C VAL A 64 -3.01 28.34 -19.49
N ASP A 65 -2.70 29.48 -20.11
CA ASP A 65 -3.48 30.10 -21.19
C ASP A 65 -3.60 29.20 -22.43
N GLN A 66 -2.70 28.22 -22.62
CA GLN A 66 -2.84 27.23 -23.70
C GLN A 66 -3.92 26.18 -23.43
N ILE A 67 -4.27 25.93 -22.16
CA ILE A 67 -5.17 24.86 -21.72
C ILE A 67 -6.10 25.26 -20.57
N PRO A 68 -6.78 26.42 -20.61
CA PRO A 68 -7.61 26.89 -19.49
C PRO A 68 -8.77 25.93 -19.15
N TRP A 69 -9.25 25.14 -20.11
CA TRP A 69 -10.30 24.14 -19.89
C TRP A 69 -9.84 22.88 -19.13
N LEU A 70 -8.52 22.70 -18.93
CA LEU A 70 -7.92 21.61 -18.17
C LEU A 70 -7.53 22.00 -16.74
N ILE A 71 -7.83 23.23 -16.31
CA ILE A 71 -7.69 23.63 -14.91
C ILE A 71 -8.61 22.75 -14.08
N VAL A 72 -8.01 22.06 -13.12
CA VAL A 72 -8.67 21.24 -12.12
C VAL A 72 -8.94 22.11 -10.91
N PRO A 73 -10.22 22.30 -10.52
CA PRO A 73 -10.55 23.15 -9.39
C PRO A 73 -10.13 22.52 -8.07
N GLU A 74 -9.93 23.35 -7.05
CA GLU A 74 -9.86 22.92 -5.65
C GLU A 74 -11.04 21.98 -5.29
N GLY A 75 -10.77 20.99 -4.44
CA GLY A 75 -11.75 19.98 -4.01
C GLY A 75 -11.87 18.78 -4.95
N ALA A 76 -11.35 18.85 -6.18
CA ALA A 76 -11.38 17.73 -7.11
C ALA A 76 -10.54 16.54 -6.61
N VAL A 77 -11.05 15.32 -6.83
CA VAL A 77 -10.34 14.08 -6.51
C VAL A 77 -9.43 13.69 -7.67
N LEU A 78 -8.15 13.50 -7.37
CA LEU A 78 -7.12 13.09 -8.30
C LEU A 78 -6.89 11.58 -8.16
N LEU A 79 -6.89 10.85 -9.27
CA LEU A 79 -6.60 9.41 -9.30
C LEU A 79 -5.48 9.12 -10.30
N SER A 80 -4.44 8.42 -9.86
CA SER A 80 -3.40 7.95 -10.76
C SER A 80 -3.88 6.74 -11.57
N VAL A 81 -3.80 6.88 -12.88
CA VAL A 81 -4.42 6.00 -13.87
C VAL A 81 -3.42 5.47 -14.88
N SER A 82 -2.16 5.91 -14.83
CA SER A 82 -1.06 5.35 -15.61
C SER A 82 0.22 5.20 -14.77
N GLY A 83 0.99 4.15 -15.01
CA GLY A 83 2.19 3.84 -14.23
C GLY A 83 1.83 3.28 -12.86
N THR A 84 1.97 4.07 -11.80
CA THR A 84 1.46 3.68 -10.47
C THR A 84 -0.05 3.86 -10.45
N ILE A 85 -0.81 2.76 -10.36
CA ILE A 85 -2.28 2.80 -10.40
C ILE A 85 -2.89 2.96 -8.99
N GLY A 86 -3.96 3.78 -8.92
CA GLY A 86 -4.87 3.87 -7.79
C GLY A 86 -4.36 4.70 -6.61
N LYS A 87 -3.37 5.56 -6.81
CA LYS A 87 -2.98 6.58 -5.83
C LYS A 87 -4.00 7.71 -5.94
N SER A 88 -4.57 8.13 -4.80
CA SER A 88 -5.56 9.20 -4.74
C SER A 88 -5.08 10.39 -3.89
N ALA A 89 -5.56 11.58 -4.25
CA ALA A 89 -5.35 12.83 -3.52
C ALA A 89 -6.52 13.78 -3.82
N ILE A 90 -6.59 14.90 -3.11
CA ILE A 90 -7.56 15.98 -3.36
C ILE A 90 -6.78 17.22 -3.79
N ALA A 91 -7.25 17.92 -4.81
CA ALA A 91 -6.69 19.23 -5.18
C ALA A 91 -6.95 20.22 -4.03
N GLY A 92 -5.89 20.72 -3.40
CA GLY A 92 -5.99 21.70 -2.30
C GLY A 92 -5.92 23.15 -2.78
N CYS A 93 -5.84 23.36 -4.09
CA CYS A 93 -5.94 24.62 -4.80
C CYS A 93 -6.20 24.30 -6.28
N ASP A 94 -6.53 25.31 -7.08
CA ASP A 94 -6.59 25.15 -8.53
C ASP A 94 -5.23 24.71 -9.08
N LEU A 95 -5.23 23.66 -9.90
CA LEU A 95 -4.01 23.05 -10.42
C LEU A 95 -4.23 22.43 -11.80
N VAL A 96 -3.15 22.00 -12.44
CA VAL A 96 -3.20 21.21 -13.67
C VAL A 96 -2.54 19.86 -13.43
N VAL A 97 -3.05 18.80 -14.03
CA VAL A 97 -2.49 17.44 -13.86
C VAL A 97 -1.90 16.92 -15.16
N ASN A 98 -0.95 16.01 -15.07
CA ASN A 98 -0.40 15.33 -16.23
C ASN A 98 -1.31 14.19 -16.74
N GLN A 99 -1.01 13.64 -17.92
CA GLN A 99 -1.80 12.58 -18.57
C GLN A 99 -1.88 11.26 -17.78
N ALA A 100 -1.09 11.09 -16.72
CA ALA A 100 -1.14 9.91 -15.86
C ALA A 100 -2.16 10.04 -14.72
N ILE A 101 -2.85 11.19 -14.61
CA ILE A 101 -3.83 11.48 -13.58
C ILE A 101 -5.18 11.78 -14.22
N GLN A 102 -6.24 11.20 -13.64
CA GLN A 102 -7.62 11.53 -13.90
C GLN A 102 -8.14 12.37 -12.72
N ALA A 103 -8.55 13.60 -12.98
CA ALA A 103 -9.28 14.40 -12.01
C ALA A 103 -10.79 14.18 -12.17
N MET A 104 -11.48 14.10 -11.03
CA MET A 104 -12.91 13.84 -10.90
C MET A 104 -13.49 14.86 -9.92
N ILE A 105 -14.40 15.69 -10.42
CA ILE A 105 -15.18 16.60 -9.59
C ILE A 105 -16.43 15.84 -9.19
N PHE A 106 -16.64 15.63 -7.90
CA PHE A 106 -17.82 14.95 -7.38
C PHE A 106 -18.98 15.93 -7.20
N ASP A 107 -20.21 15.44 -7.28
CA ASP A 107 -21.36 16.19 -6.77
C ASP A 107 -21.31 16.17 -5.24
N GLU A 108 -20.86 17.26 -4.64
CA GLU A 108 -20.69 17.38 -3.18
C GLU A 108 -22.00 17.28 -2.41
N GLY A 109 -23.15 17.51 -3.07
CA GLY A 109 -24.47 17.21 -2.49
C GLY A 109 -24.74 15.71 -2.33
N GLN A 110 -23.89 14.86 -2.92
CA GLN A 110 -24.00 13.41 -2.87
C GLN A 110 -22.79 12.74 -2.22
N ILE A 111 -21.56 13.15 -2.55
CA ILE A 111 -20.34 12.48 -2.10
C ILE A 111 -19.27 13.50 -1.69
N LEU A 112 -18.76 13.33 -0.47
CA LEU A 112 -17.61 14.08 0.02
C LEU A 112 -16.33 13.64 -0.74
N PRO A 113 -15.48 14.58 -1.22
CA PRO A 113 -14.22 14.23 -1.90
C PRO A 113 -13.32 13.27 -1.10
N GLU A 114 -13.27 13.45 0.22
CA GLU A 114 -12.49 12.59 1.12
C GLU A 114 -13.05 11.18 1.21
N TYR A 115 -14.38 11.04 1.25
CA TYR A 115 -15.05 9.75 1.18
C TYR A 115 -14.71 9.04 -0.13
N ALA A 116 -14.77 9.75 -1.25
CA ALA A 116 -14.39 9.23 -2.55
C ALA A 116 -12.92 8.77 -2.60
N CYS A 117 -11.98 9.51 -1.98
CA CYS A 117 -10.58 9.08 -1.91
C CYS A 117 -10.40 7.75 -1.17
N PHE A 118 -11.06 7.57 -0.02
CA PHE A 118 -11.04 6.31 0.72
C PHE A 118 -11.74 5.19 -0.05
N TYR A 119 -12.86 5.48 -0.71
CA TYR A 119 -13.56 4.52 -1.55
C TYR A 119 -12.68 4.02 -2.71
N LEU A 120 -11.99 4.94 -3.39
CA LEU A 120 -11.04 4.59 -4.47
C LEU A 120 -9.83 3.81 -3.96
N GLU A 121 -9.39 4.08 -2.72
CA GLU A 121 -8.34 3.30 -2.07
C GLU A 121 -8.80 1.87 -1.77
N PHE A 122 -10.04 1.70 -1.31
CA PHE A 122 -10.65 0.40 -1.12
C PHE A 122 -10.74 -0.38 -2.45
N TYR A 123 -11.14 0.29 -3.53
CA TYR A 123 -11.21 -0.29 -4.88
C TYR A 123 -9.85 -0.45 -5.56
N ARG A 124 -8.74 0.01 -4.97
CA ARG A 124 -7.42 -0.01 -5.60
C ARG A 124 -6.97 -1.38 -6.12
N PRO A 125 -7.14 -2.50 -5.39
CA PRO A 125 -6.77 -3.82 -5.91
C PRO A 125 -7.52 -4.16 -7.21
N TRP A 126 -8.80 -3.80 -7.29
CA TRP A 126 -9.64 -3.98 -8.47
C TRP A 126 -9.20 -3.08 -9.64
N LEU A 127 -8.78 -1.83 -9.34
CA LEU A 127 -8.23 -0.91 -10.33
C LEU A 127 -6.93 -1.45 -10.95
N ILE A 128 -6.03 -2.00 -10.13
CA ILE A 128 -4.75 -2.56 -10.58
C ILE A 128 -4.98 -3.76 -11.51
N GLU A 129 -5.92 -4.66 -11.16
CA GLU A 129 -6.23 -5.84 -11.97
C GLU A 129 -6.79 -5.50 -13.36
N ARG A 130 -7.51 -4.38 -13.48
CA ARG A 130 -8.09 -3.92 -14.75
C ARG A 130 -7.17 -3.02 -15.57
N ALA A 131 -6.06 -2.57 -15.01
CA ALA A 131 -5.11 -1.74 -15.75
C ALA A 131 -4.44 -2.59 -16.84
N ASN A 132 -4.61 -2.21 -18.11
CA ASN A 132 -4.07 -2.96 -19.25
C ASN A 132 -2.54 -3.08 -19.14
N ALA A 133 -2.01 -4.30 -19.07
CA ALA A 133 -0.61 -4.55 -18.68
C ALA A 133 0.37 -4.81 -19.84
N VAL A 134 0.02 -4.44 -21.09
CA VAL A 134 0.85 -4.80 -22.27
C VAL A 134 2.22 -4.10 -22.27
N THR A 135 2.34 -2.90 -21.70
CA THR A 135 3.64 -2.20 -21.56
C THR A 135 3.71 -1.32 -20.30
N VAL A 136 2.73 -0.44 -20.11
CA VAL A 136 2.57 0.39 -18.90
C VAL A 136 1.12 0.26 -18.43
N PRO A 137 0.86 -0.11 -17.15
CA PRO A 137 -0.49 -0.16 -16.61
C PRO A 137 -1.22 1.15 -16.87
N ASN A 138 -2.40 1.07 -17.49
CA ASN A 138 -3.23 2.23 -17.75
C ASN A 138 -4.73 1.91 -17.59
N LEU A 139 -5.48 2.88 -17.07
CA LEU A 139 -6.93 2.84 -16.92
C LEU A 139 -7.60 3.88 -17.80
N THR A 140 -8.65 3.45 -18.50
CA THR A 140 -9.49 4.33 -19.31
C THR A 140 -10.64 4.92 -18.48
N LYS A 141 -11.24 6.01 -18.97
CA LYS A 141 -12.41 6.62 -18.34
C LYS A 141 -13.58 5.64 -18.28
N GLU A 142 -13.76 4.81 -19.30
CA GLU A 142 -14.84 3.82 -19.40
C GLU A 142 -14.71 2.76 -18.31
N GLN A 143 -13.48 2.29 -18.03
CA GLN A 143 -13.20 1.35 -16.96
C GLN A 143 -13.50 1.93 -15.57
N LEU A 144 -13.22 3.23 -15.36
CA LEU A 144 -13.55 3.93 -14.12
C LEU A 144 -15.05 4.20 -13.99
N SER A 145 -15.71 4.59 -15.07
CA SER A 145 -17.11 5.02 -15.10
C SER A 145 -18.06 3.95 -14.56
N GLY A 146 -17.75 2.67 -14.82
CA GLY A 146 -18.56 1.53 -14.38
C GLY A 146 -18.33 1.07 -12.94
N ILE A 147 -17.44 1.71 -12.18
CA ILE A 147 -17.19 1.34 -10.78
C ILE A 147 -18.48 1.59 -9.99
N PRO A 148 -19.07 0.57 -9.33
CA PRO A 148 -20.20 0.80 -8.44
C PRO A 148 -19.71 1.60 -7.23
N VAL A 149 -20.41 2.68 -6.89
CA VAL A 149 -20.17 3.50 -5.71
C VAL A 149 -21.36 3.35 -4.79
N VAL A 150 -21.11 2.80 -3.61
CA VAL A 150 -22.10 2.68 -2.54
C VAL A 150 -21.80 3.76 -1.51
N PHE A 151 -22.80 4.57 -1.17
CA PHE A 151 -22.60 5.72 -0.28
C PHE A 151 -23.85 6.06 0.55
N PRO A 152 -23.67 6.48 1.81
CA PRO A 152 -24.75 6.98 2.65
C PRO A 152 -25.02 8.48 2.48
N CYS A 153 -25.84 9.07 3.36
CA CYS A 153 -25.96 10.53 3.47
C CYS A 153 -24.63 11.18 3.88
N LEU A 154 -24.49 12.48 3.64
CA LEU A 154 -23.23 13.21 3.85
C LEU A 154 -22.76 13.16 5.32
N GLU A 155 -23.68 13.19 6.27
CA GLU A 155 -23.38 13.09 7.70
C GLU A 155 -22.71 11.76 8.04
N GLU A 156 -23.23 10.65 7.51
CA GLU A 156 -22.63 9.32 7.73
C GLU A 156 -21.32 9.16 6.96
N GLN A 157 -21.18 9.77 5.77
CA GLN A 157 -19.90 9.83 5.07
C GLN A 157 -18.82 10.53 5.90
N GLN A 158 -19.17 11.65 6.55
CA GLN A 158 -18.24 12.38 7.41
C GLN A 158 -17.76 11.53 8.59
N VAL A 159 -18.68 10.78 9.25
CA VAL A 159 -18.33 9.86 10.34
C VAL A 159 -17.33 8.80 9.85
N ILE A 160 -17.59 8.19 8.69
CA ILE A 160 -16.69 7.19 8.08
C ILE A 160 -15.31 7.80 7.80
N VAL A 161 -15.28 8.97 7.16
CA VAL A 161 -14.05 9.70 6.85
C VAL A 161 -13.25 9.99 8.12
N ASP A 162 -13.90 10.44 9.20
CA ASP A 162 -13.24 10.78 10.45
C ASP A 162 -12.63 9.55 11.14
N GLN A 163 -13.30 8.40 11.09
CA GLN A 163 -12.78 7.14 11.64
C GLN A 163 -11.59 6.62 10.82
N LEU A 164 -11.68 6.65 9.49
CA LEU A 164 -10.58 6.25 8.61
C LEU A 164 -9.37 7.20 8.73
N LYS A 165 -9.61 8.51 8.90
CA LYS A 165 -8.57 9.50 9.22
C LYS A 165 -7.90 9.20 10.57
N ARG A 166 -8.66 8.81 11.60
CA ARG A 166 -8.09 8.38 12.89
C ARG A 166 -7.18 7.17 12.73
N ALA A 167 -7.63 6.12 12.05
CA ALA A 167 -6.85 4.92 11.77
C ALA A 167 -5.56 5.26 10.98
N ARG A 168 -5.67 6.10 9.95
CA ARG A 168 -4.51 6.56 9.16
C ARG A 168 -3.52 7.39 9.97
N ARG A 169 -3.98 8.22 10.92
CA ARG A 169 -3.10 8.97 11.83
C ARG A 169 -2.24 8.06 12.72
N LEU A 170 -2.73 6.88 13.10
CA LEU A 170 -1.93 5.89 13.85
C LEU A 170 -0.74 5.42 13.00
N MET A 171 -0.98 5.00 11.76
CA MET A 171 0.07 4.60 10.82
C MET A 171 1.13 5.70 10.60
N GLN A 172 0.69 6.96 10.48
CA GLN A 172 1.60 8.09 10.29
C GLN A 172 2.48 8.35 11.53
N ARG A 173 1.95 8.16 12.75
CA ARG A 173 2.72 8.32 13.99
C ARG A 173 3.84 7.29 14.08
N SER A 174 3.57 6.02 13.79
CA SER A 174 4.59 4.97 13.83
C SER A 174 5.68 5.14 12.77
N ARG A 175 5.34 5.69 11.60
CA ARG A 175 6.35 6.07 10.58
C ARG A 175 7.25 7.20 11.09
N ARG A 176 6.68 8.23 11.72
CA ARG A 176 7.46 9.32 12.36
C ARG A 176 8.35 8.82 13.50
N SER A 177 7.92 7.80 14.25
CA SER A 177 8.74 7.17 15.31
C SER A 177 9.99 6.51 14.74
N GLU A 178 9.89 5.86 13.58
CA GLU A 178 11.04 5.29 12.88
C GLU A 178 11.99 6.37 12.35
N ASP A 179 11.45 7.43 11.73
CA ASP A 179 12.26 8.59 11.30
C ASP A 179 12.97 9.25 12.48
N THR A 180 12.31 9.34 13.63
CA THR A 180 12.88 9.88 14.87
C THR A 180 14.01 9.00 15.39
N LEU A 181 13.83 7.67 15.38
CA LEU A 181 14.89 6.73 15.76
C LEU A 181 16.12 6.87 14.86
N ASN A 182 15.92 7.00 13.56
CA ASN A 182 16.99 7.24 12.60
C ASN A 182 17.70 8.57 12.87
N ARG A 183 16.95 9.66 13.11
CA ARG A 183 17.52 10.97 13.47
C ARG A 183 18.32 10.95 14.77
N ILE A 184 17.87 10.21 15.79
CA ILE A 184 18.60 10.09 17.07
C ILE A 184 19.94 9.40 16.85
N LEU A 185 19.96 8.29 16.11
CA LEU A 185 21.18 7.58 15.74
C LEU A 185 22.12 8.47 14.94
N GLU A 186 21.57 9.14 13.92
CA GLU A 186 22.32 10.05 13.07
C GLU A 186 22.95 11.21 13.87
N ASN A 187 22.19 11.83 14.76
CA ASN A 187 22.68 12.92 15.61
C ASN A 187 23.74 12.45 16.62
N ALA A 188 23.56 11.27 17.21
CA ALA A 188 24.53 10.70 18.14
C ALA A 188 25.85 10.40 17.42
N PHE A 189 25.82 9.77 16.25
CA PHE A 189 27.01 9.50 15.46
C PHE A 189 27.66 10.78 14.95
N GLY A 190 26.85 11.74 14.46
CA GLY A 190 27.33 13.02 13.97
C GLY A 190 28.07 13.85 15.02
N LYS A 191 27.73 13.75 16.31
CA LYS A 191 28.50 14.40 17.39
C LYS A 191 29.92 13.83 17.48
N ILE A 192 30.05 12.51 17.43
CA ILE A 192 31.35 11.81 17.49
C ILE A 192 32.17 12.14 16.23
N ALA A 193 31.55 12.03 15.04
CA ALA A 193 32.20 12.32 13.78
C ALA A 193 32.68 13.78 13.68
N ARG A 194 31.89 14.76 14.16
CA ARG A 194 32.30 16.16 14.22
C ARG A 194 33.47 16.42 15.17
N SER A 195 33.57 15.71 16.30
CA SER A 195 34.73 15.81 17.18
C SER A 195 35.99 15.29 16.48
N ALA A 196 35.88 14.10 15.86
CA ALA A 196 36.98 13.51 15.10
C ALA A 196 37.46 14.45 13.96
N LEU A 197 36.53 15.07 13.23
CA LEU A 197 36.83 16.07 12.20
C LEU A 197 37.61 17.27 12.76
N LYS A 198 37.16 17.85 13.88
CA LYS A 198 37.85 18.98 14.53
C LYS A 198 39.26 18.64 14.99
N GLU A 199 39.47 17.39 15.38
CA GLU A 199 40.77 16.87 15.83
C GLU A 199 41.65 16.41 14.65
N GLY A 200 41.20 16.56 13.40
CA GLY A 200 41.92 16.09 12.21
C GLY A 200 41.97 14.57 12.05
N LYS A 201 41.15 13.83 12.80
CA LYS A 201 41.07 12.36 12.77
C LYS A 201 40.16 11.89 11.63
N ILE A 202 40.62 12.06 10.39
CA ILE A 202 39.91 11.60 9.19
C ILE A 202 40.82 10.78 8.28
N SER A 203 40.24 9.83 7.56
CA SER A 203 40.95 8.96 6.60
C SER A 203 40.14 8.76 5.33
N ARG A 204 40.80 8.48 4.20
CA ARG A 204 40.15 8.02 2.95
C ARG A 204 39.92 6.52 2.92
N ASP A 205 40.50 5.81 3.88
CA ASP A 205 40.37 4.37 4.01
C ASP A 205 39.15 4.04 4.87
N GLU A 206 38.16 3.40 4.26
CA GLU A 206 36.90 3.02 4.91
C GLU A 206 37.08 1.92 5.98
N GLU A 207 38.22 1.22 6.00
CA GLU A 207 38.50 0.19 7.00
C GLU A 207 38.60 0.75 8.43
N PHE A 208 38.93 2.03 8.57
CA PHE A 208 38.94 2.72 9.86
C PHE A 208 37.55 2.84 10.50
N LEU A 209 36.50 2.59 9.74
CA LEU A 209 35.13 2.57 10.22
C LEU A 209 34.52 1.18 10.09
N SER A 210 33.97 0.65 11.18
CA SER A 210 33.37 -0.68 11.15
C SER A 210 32.25 -0.81 10.11
N PRO A 211 32.03 -2.00 9.51
CA PRO A 211 30.98 -2.23 8.52
C PRO A 211 29.57 -1.87 9.02
N VAL A 212 29.33 -1.91 10.33
CA VAL A 212 28.05 -1.53 10.95
C VAL A 212 27.81 -0.02 10.89
N LEU A 213 28.88 0.78 10.92
CA LEU A 213 28.82 2.24 10.99
C LEU A 213 28.92 2.90 9.60
N ARG A 214 29.51 2.23 8.60
CA ARG A 214 29.64 2.76 7.23
C ARG A 214 28.30 3.19 6.62
N PRO A 215 27.20 2.41 6.67
CA PRO A 215 25.93 2.84 6.09
C PRO A 215 25.36 4.09 6.77
N ILE A 216 25.56 4.21 8.10
CA ILE A 216 25.13 5.38 8.89
C ILE A 216 25.97 6.60 8.51
N TRP A 217 27.26 6.42 8.26
CA TRP A 217 28.13 7.49 7.79
C TRP A 217 27.75 7.97 6.39
N VAL A 218 27.43 7.06 5.47
CA VAL A 218 26.98 7.39 4.11
C VAL A 218 25.71 8.25 4.12
N SER A 219 24.76 8.00 5.04
CA SER A 219 23.54 8.82 5.16
C SER A 219 23.78 10.18 5.82
N LEU A 220 24.90 10.35 6.50
CA LEU A 220 25.27 11.52 7.29
C LEU A 220 26.30 12.43 6.63
N LYS A 221 27.17 11.91 5.77
CA LYS A 221 28.35 12.63 5.27
C LYS A 221 27.99 13.96 4.61
N THR A 222 26.88 14.01 3.86
CA THR A 222 26.35 15.22 3.22
C THR A 222 25.84 16.28 4.20
N ARG A 223 25.63 15.92 5.47
CA ARG A 223 25.20 16.84 6.54
C ARG A 223 26.31 17.21 7.51
N VAL A 224 27.47 16.54 7.42
CA VAL A 224 28.57 16.66 8.38
C VAL A 224 29.83 17.21 7.73
N LEU A 225 30.10 16.88 6.47
CA LEU A 225 31.25 17.40 5.73
C LEU A 225 30.94 18.80 5.16
N PRO A 226 31.95 19.69 5.08
CA PRO A 226 31.86 20.93 4.30
C PRO A 226 31.50 20.64 2.83
N ALA A 227 30.78 21.56 2.17
CA ALA A 227 30.31 21.40 0.78
C ALA A 227 31.45 21.09 -0.22
N GLU A 228 32.63 21.64 0.04
CA GLU A 228 33.88 21.43 -0.71
C GLU A 228 34.46 19.99 -0.63
N HIS A 229 33.98 19.17 0.32
CA HIS A 229 34.42 17.79 0.55
C HIS A 229 33.27 16.77 0.47
N GLU A 230 32.09 17.15 0.00
CA GLU A 230 30.91 16.26 -0.07
C GLU A 230 31.10 15.03 -0.96
N THR A 231 31.94 15.16 -2.01
CA THR A 231 32.26 14.08 -2.95
C THR A 231 33.38 13.16 -2.46
N ASP A 232 34.13 13.56 -1.44
CA ASP A 232 35.26 12.79 -0.93
C ASP A 232 34.77 11.66 0.00
N MET A 233 35.31 10.44 -0.16
CA MET A 233 35.03 9.31 0.74
C MET A 233 35.87 9.39 2.03
N PHE A 234 35.78 10.51 2.74
CA PHE A 234 36.39 10.59 4.06
C PHE A 234 35.55 9.87 5.09
N VAL A 235 36.19 9.12 5.99
CA VAL A 235 35.57 8.53 7.19
C VAL A 235 36.24 9.09 8.45
N PRO A 236 35.50 9.28 9.56
CA PRO A 236 36.09 9.63 10.84
C PRO A 236 36.90 8.44 11.38
N VAL A 237 38.12 8.71 11.84
CA VAL A 237 38.96 7.72 12.52
C VAL A 237 38.57 7.69 14.00
N LEU A 238 37.87 6.62 14.39
CA LEU A 238 37.36 6.43 15.75
C LEU A 238 38.17 5.38 16.48
N SER A 239 38.41 5.59 17.78
CA SER A 239 39.03 4.56 18.63
C SER A 239 38.15 3.31 18.73
N GLN A 240 38.76 2.15 19.03
CA GLN A 240 38.01 0.91 19.19
C GLN A 240 36.91 1.01 20.27
N THR A 241 37.17 1.74 21.36
CA THR A 241 36.20 1.94 22.44
C THR A 241 35.00 2.78 21.98
N GLU A 242 35.22 3.84 21.21
CA GLU A 242 34.15 4.66 20.61
C GLU A 242 33.31 3.85 19.62
N GLN A 243 33.96 3.07 18.75
CA GLN A 243 33.27 2.21 17.78
C GLN A 243 32.43 1.15 18.48
N VAL A 244 32.98 0.44 19.47
CA VAL A 244 32.25 -0.59 20.22
C VAL A 244 31.08 0.00 21.00
N SER A 245 31.26 1.19 21.60
CA SER A 245 30.18 1.90 22.32
C SER A 245 29.01 2.23 21.38
N PHE A 246 29.31 2.76 20.18
CA PHE A 246 28.28 3.11 19.22
C PHE A 246 27.63 1.88 18.58
N ILE A 247 28.41 0.82 18.29
CA ILE A 247 27.87 -0.45 17.79
C ILE A 247 26.84 -1.02 18.78
N LYS A 248 27.12 -0.98 20.10
CA LYS A 248 26.14 -1.39 21.12
C LYS A 248 24.84 -0.57 21.07
N ILE A 249 24.93 0.73 20.78
CA ILE A 249 23.75 1.59 20.59
C ILE A 249 22.98 1.14 19.34
N VAL A 250 23.66 0.96 18.22
CA VAL A 250 23.06 0.48 16.96
C VAL A 250 22.38 -0.87 17.15
N GLU A 251 23.03 -1.82 17.82
CA GLU A 251 22.45 -3.13 18.14
C GLU A 251 21.20 -3.04 19.01
N ARG A 252 21.21 -2.20 20.05
CA ARG A 252 20.00 -1.94 20.86
C ARG A 252 18.87 -1.36 20.01
N THR A 253 19.18 -0.46 19.06
CA THR A 253 18.17 0.08 18.16
C THR A 253 17.62 -0.92 17.15
N LYS A 254 18.36 -1.99 16.79
CA LYS A 254 17.83 -3.08 15.95
C LYS A 254 16.61 -3.74 16.60
N GLY A 255 16.66 -3.97 17.91
CA GLY A 255 15.53 -4.52 18.68
C GLY A 255 14.31 -3.60 18.66
N ILE A 256 14.52 -2.29 18.83
CA ILE A 256 13.46 -1.27 18.75
C ILE A 256 12.87 -1.22 17.33
N ARG A 257 13.71 -1.25 16.29
CA ARG A 257 13.30 -1.25 14.89
C ARG A 257 12.45 -2.47 14.54
N LYS A 258 12.83 -3.67 15.00
CA LYS A 258 12.02 -4.89 14.82
C LYS A 258 10.62 -4.74 15.43
N ARG A 259 10.52 -4.16 16.63
CA ARG A 259 9.22 -3.90 17.30
C ARG A 259 8.40 -2.83 16.56
N LEU A 260 9.02 -1.73 16.16
CA LEU A 260 8.37 -0.68 15.37
C LEU A 260 7.83 -1.21 14.05
N HIS A 261 8.62 -2.03 13.34
CA HIS A 261 8.18 -2.67 12.11
C HIS A 261 6.96 -3.57 12.35
N LYS A 262 6.95 -4.38 13.43
CA LYS A 262 5.79 -5.19 13.79
C LYS A 262 4.55 -4.34 14.07
N ILE A 263 4.69 -3.22 14.78
CA ILE A 263 3.60 -2.27 15.06
C ILE A 263 3.06 -1.69 13.75
N GLN A 264 3.94 -1.23 12.85
CA GLN A 264 3.54 -0.69 11.55
C GLN A 264 2.74 -1.72 10.72
N GLN A 265 3.15 -3.00 10.72
CA GLN A 265 2.40 -4.05 10.02
C GLN A 265 1.00 -4.25 10.63
N LEU A 266 0.88 -4.21 11.96
CA LEU A 266 -0.42 -4.30 12.64
C LEU A 266 -1.31 -3.10 12.31
N GLU A 267 -0.78 -1.88 12.31
CA GLU A 267 -1.52 -0.67 11.97
C GLU A 267 -1.98 -0.66 10.50
N ILE A 268 -1.14 -1.15 9.58
CA ILE A 268 -1.51 -1.32 8.16
C ILE A 268 -2.68 -2.31 8.04
N ARG A 269 -2.61 -3.45 8.74
CA ARG A 269 -3.69 -4.44 8.75
C ARG A 269 -4.96 -3.85 9.33
N TYR A 270 -4.88 -3.18 10.48
CA TYR A 270 -6.00 -2.50 11.11
C TYR A 270 -6.66 -1.50 10.16
N PHE A 271 -5.87 -0.63 9.51
CA PHE A 271 -6.41 0.34 8.56
C PHE A 271 -7.11 -0.34 7.38
N LYS A 272 -6.50 -1.40 6.79
CA LYS A 272 -7.15 -2.16 5.71
C LYS A 272 -8.45 -2.82 6.15
N SER A 273 -8.50 -3.35 7.37
CA SER A 273 -9.73 -3.89 7.95
C SER A 273 -10.79 -2.80 8.08
N MET A 274 -10.46 -1.65 8.68
CA MET A 274 -11.37 -0.51 8.81
C MET A 274 -11.88 -0.03 7.45
N LEU A 275 -11.01 0.02 6.45
CA LEU A 275 -11.35 0.39 5.08
C LEU A 275 -12.33 -0.61 4.46
N SER A 276 -12.12 -1.91 4.66
CA SER A 276 -13.08 -2.91 4.19
C SER A 276 -14.40 -2.79 4.94
N LEU A 277 -14.38 -2.66 6.27
CA LEU A 277 -15.59 -2.54 7.09
C LEU A 277 -16.44 -1.33 6.69
N ALA A 278 -15.80 -0.21 6.34
CA ALA A 278 -16.48 1.00 5.89
C ALA A 278 -17.26 0.82 4.57
N PHE A 279 -16.81 -0.08 3.69
CA PHE A 279 -17.31 -0.16 2.31
C PHE A 279 -17.87 -1.53 1.89
N THR A 280 -17.78 -2.57 2.72
CA THR A 280 -18.47 -3.85 2.54
C THR A 280 -19.75 -3.92 3.36
N ALA A 281 -20.86 -4.28 2.71
CA ALA A 281 -22.20 -4.15 3.25
C ALA A 281 -22.47 -5.12 4.42
N GLY A 282 -22.35 -4.64 5.67
CA GLY A 282 -22.82 -5.39 6.84
C GLY A 282 -22.51 -4.85 8.24
N LEU A 283 -21.63 -3.86 8.41
CA LEU A 283 -21.17 -3.47 9.76
C LEU A 283 -21.50 -2.04 10.21
N THR A 284 -22.51 -1.43 9.61
CA THR A 284 -22.67 0.01 9.74
C THR A 284 -23.18 0.41 11.13
N GLU A 285 -24.08 -0.30 11.81
CA GLU A 285 -24.56 0.19 13.12
C GLU A 285 -23.55 0.01 14.28
N GLY A 286 -22.85 -1.12 14.35
CA GLY A 286 -21.82 -1.38 15.37
C GLY A 286 -20.57 -0.53 15.20
N PHE A 287 -20.13 -0.31 13.96
CA PHE A 287 -19.05 0.64 13.63
C PHE A 287 -19.43 2.09 13.97
N ARG A 288 -20.71 2.47 13.76
CA ARG A 288 -21.26 3.80 14.06
C ARG A 288 -21.31 4.15 15.56
N LYS A 289 -21.40 3.16 16.45
CA LYS A 289 -21.52 3.35 17.91
C LYS A 289 -20.19 3.27 18.67
N GLN A 290 -19.05 3.08 17.98
CA GLN A 290 -17.74 3.12 18.63
C GLN A 290 -17.37 4.56 19.02
N GLU A 291 -17.60 4.91 20.28
CA GLU A 291 -17.11 6.15 20.90
C GLU A 291 -15.60 6.09 21.19
N ASP A 292 -15.06 4.89 21.39
CA ASP A 292 -13.62 4.60 21.59
C ASP A 292 -13.01 3.78 20.43
N LEU A 293 -11.78 4.09 20.06
CA LEU A 293 -11.00 3.36 19.06
C LEU A 293 -10.47 2.04 19.66
N SER A 294 -11.26 0.98 19.58
CA SER A 294 -10.85 -0.40 19.90
C SER A 294 -10.94 -1.30 18.66
N ASP A 295 -10.14 -2.37 18.62
CA ASP A 295 -10.21 -3.37 17.56
C ASP A 295 -11.66 -3.86 17.38
N PRO A 296 -12.18 -3.95 16.14
CA PRO A 296 -13.55 -4.41 15.93
C PRO A 296 -13.69 -5.85 16.44
N GLU A 297 -14.80 -6.13 17.15
CA GLU A 297 -15.01 -7.48 17.68
C GLU A 297 -15.01 -8.53 16.57
N PRO A 298 -14.31 -9.68 16.74
CA PRO A 298 -14.25 -10.74 15.74
C PRO A 298 -15.61 -11.26 15.24
N ALA A 299 -16.68 -11.10 16.03
CA ALA A 299 -18.04 -11.51 15.66
C ALA A 299 -18.65 -10.62 14.57
N LEU A 300 -18.43 -9.31 14.66
CA LEU A 300 -18.86 -8.30 13.70
C LEU A 300 -18.23 -8.56 12.31
N PHE A 301 -16.96 -9.01 12.30
CA PHE A 301 -16.26 -9.44 11.10
C PHE A 301 -16.90 -10.66 10.41
N ARG A 302 -17.52 -11.59 11.15
CA ARG A 302 -18.16 -12.78 10.53
C ARG A 302 -19.47 -12.46 9.85
N GLU A 303 -20.21 -11.50 10.40
CA GLU A 303 -21.53 -11.09 9.92
C GLU A 303 -21.46 -10.29 8.61
N SER A 304 -20.47 -9.39 8.48
CA SER A 304 -20.30 -8.55 7.26
C SER A 304 -19.86 -9.28 6.01
N TYR A 305 -19.25 -10.44 6.16
CA TYR A 305 -18.80 -11.26 5.03
C TYR A 305 -19.75 -12.42 4.74
N GLY A 306 -20.94 -12.46 5.37
CA GLY A 306 -21.93 -13.51 5.14
C GLY A 306 -21.45 -14.90 5.54
N ILE A 307 -20.56 -15.00 6.53
CA ILE A 307 -20.04 -16.27 7.02
C ILE A 307 -21.11 -16.89 7.93
N GLY A 308 -22.03 -17.66 7.32
CA GLY A 308 -23.09 -18.36 8.04
C GLY A 308 -22.54 -19.37 9.05
N ASN A 309 -23.30 -19.61 10.13
CA ASN A 309 -23.01 -20.66 11.10
C ASN A 309 -22.98 -22.02 10.40
N VAL A 310 -21.78 -22.57 10.20
CA VAL A 310 -21.61 -23.92 9.68
C VAL A 310 -21.93 -24.89 10.81
N ARG A 311 -23.09 -25.57 10.68
CA ARG A 311 -23.38 -26.79 11.42
C ARG A 311 -22.30 -27.82 11.13
N ASN A 312 -21.79 -28.43 12.21
CA ASN A 312 -20.94 -29.61 12.28
C ASN A 312 -20.76 -30.32 10.93
N VAL A 313 -19.55 -30.26 10.38
CA VAL A 313 -19.07 -31.23 9.41
C VAL A 313 -18.00 -32.05 10.12
N SER A 314 -18.37 -33.30 10.32
CA SER A 314 -17.61 -34.42 10.85
C SER A 314 -16.14 -34.40 10.45
N GLN A 315 -15.28 -34.63 11.44
CA GLN A 315 -13.89 -35.03 11.25
C GLN A 315 -13.79 -36.15 10.19
N PRO A 316 -12.73 -36.11 9.38
CA PRO A 316 -11.92 -37.31 9.19
C PRO A 316 -10.58 -37.16 9.89
N THR A 317 -10.40 -38.14 10.76
CA THR A 317 -9.20 -38.69 11.39
C THR A 317 -7.89 -38.62 10.59
N GLU A 318 -6.84 -38.42 11.38
CA GLU A 318 -5.50 -38.99 11.25
C GLU A 318 -4.59 -38.50 10.11
N GLY A 319 -3.65 -37.66 10.53
CA GLY A 319 -2.56 -37.10 9.73
C GLY A 319 -2.12 -35.72 10.24
N ILE A 320 -2.25 -35.46 11.55
CA ILE A 320 -1.71 -34.26 12.20
C ILE A 320 -0.18 -34.38 12.14
N THR A 321 0.42 -33.74 11.15
CA THR A 321 1.80 -33.27 11.25
C THR A 321 1.79 -31.76 11.00
N ASP A 322 2.40 -31.09 11.96
CA ASP A 322 2.20 -29.71 12.36
C ASP A 322 2.67 -28.69 11.32
N TRP A 323 1.92 -28.49 10.25
CA TRP A 323 2.20 -27.42 9.28
C TRP A 323 2.08 -26.02 9.91
N GLN A 324 1.34 -25.91 11.02
CA GLN A 324 1.24 -24.67 11.79
C GLN A 324 2.60 -24.31 12.42
N SER A 325 3.46 -25.30 12.71
CA SER A 325 4.86 -25.05 13.11
C SER A 325 5.74 -24.44 12.02
N ARG A 326 5.41 -24.63 10.73
CA ARG A 326 6.12 -23.99 9.60
C ARG A 326 5.75 -22.52 9.44
N ILE A 327 4.69 -22.09 10.12
CA ILE A 327 4.21 -20.72 10.05
C ILE A 327 4.82 -19.93 11.21
N PRO A 328 5.47 -18.78 10.92
CA PRO A 328 6.12 -17.98 11.93
C PRO A 328 5.22 -17.74 13.15
N GLN A 329 5.80 -17.86 14.34
CA GLN A 329 5.09 -17.71 15.61
C GLN A 329 4.38 -16.35 15.71
N GLU A 330 4.88 -15.34 15.00
CA GLU A 330 4.28 -14.02 14.88
C GLU A 330 2.93 -13.99 14.14
N LEU A 331 2.64 -14.99 13.31
CA LEU A 331 1.40 -15.14 12.55
C LEU A 331 0.38 -16.07 13.24
N GLN A 332 0.76 -16.76 14.32
CA GLN A 332 -0.15 -17.67 15.06
C GLN A 332 -1.39 -16.97 15.64
N SER A 333 -1.30 -15.68 15.97
CA SER A 333 -2.46 -14.89 16.44
C SER A 333 -3.45 -14.53 15.33
N LEU A 334 -3.01 -14.52 14.07
CA LEU A 334 -3.88 -14.25 12.91
C LEU A 334 -4.64 -15.50 12.47
N PHE A 335 -4.12 -16.69 12.81
CA PHE A 335 -4.77 -17.96 12.53
C PHE A 335 -6.16 -18.05 13.12
N THR A 336 -6.33 -17.54 14.34
CA THR A 336 -7.63 -17.52 15.03
C THR A 336 -8.63 -16.55 14.38
N MET A 337 -8.18 -15.72 13.43
CA MET A 337 -9.00 -14.74 12.71
C MET A 337 -9.41 -15.22 11.31
N LEU A 338 -8.85 -16.33 10.83
CA LEU A 338 -9.18 -16.89 9.52
C LEU A 338 -10.53 -17.60 9.54
N SER A 339 -11.28 -17.48 8.45
CA SER A 339 -12.53 -18.22 8.29
C SER A 339 -12.29 -19.71 8.04
N ASP A 340 -13.30 -20.55 8.29
CA ASP A 340 -13.22 -21.99 7.99
C ASP A 340 -12.96 -22.28 6.50
N PHE A 341 -13.27 -21.35 5.60
CA PHE A 341 -12.96 -21.49 4.18
C PHE A 341 -11.49 -21.16 3.90
N GLN A 342 -10.96 -20.09 4.49
CA GLN A 342 -9.55 -19.70 4.39
C GLN A 342 -8.62 -20.72 5.06
N MET A 343 -9.01 -21.23 6.22
CA MET A 343 -8.30 -22.30 6.93
C MET A 343 -8.22 -23.57 6.10
N GLU A 344 -9.28 -23.91 5.37
CA GLU A 344 -9.29 -25.10 4.52
C GLU A 344 -8.42 -24.93 3.27
N ILE A 345 -8.42 -23.75 2.65
CA ILE A 345 -7.48 -23.41 1.56
C ILE A 345 -6.04 -23.55 2.05
N LEU A 346 -5.72 -23.01 3.23
CA LEU A 346 -4.40 -23.13 3.84
C LEU A 346 -3.98 -24.57 4.11
N ARG A 347 -4.90 -25.39 4.65
CA ARG A 347 -4.63 -26.82 4.92
C ARG A 347 -4.30 -27.57 3.64
N ILE A 348 -5.06 -27.36 2.57
CA ILE A 348 -4.81 -28.03 1.30
C ILE A 348 -3.45 -27.62 0.72
N TYR A 349 -3.10 -26.33 0.82
CA TYR A 349 -1.76 -25.87 0.45
C TYR A 349 -0.67 -26.48 1.33
N ALA A 350 -0.91 -26.63 2.63
CA ALA A 350 0.02 -27.24 3.58
C ALA A 350 0.27 -28.73 3.31
N GLN A 351 -0.76 -29.44 2.86
CA GLN A 351 -0.72 -30.86 2.55
C GLN A 351 -0.10 -31.13 1.17
N SER A 352 0.00 -30.11 0.32
CA SER A 352 0.68 -30.23 -0.95
C SER A 352 2.19 -30.14 -0.79
N GLN A 353 2.91 -31.05 -1.44
CA GLN A 353 4.37 -30.99 -1.54
C GLN A 353 4.87 -30.08 -2.68
N GLU A 354 3.96 -29.55 -3.49
CA GLU A 354 4.28 -28.69 -4.64
C GLU A 354 3.30 -27.50 -4.75
N ALA A 355 3.69 -26.46 -5.49
CA ALA A 355 2.83 -25.32 -5.73
C ALA A 355 1.56 -25.70 -6.52
N ILE A 356 0.39 -25.52 -5.93
CA ILE A 356 -0.91 -25.90 -6.53
C ILE A 356 -1.66 -24.65 -7.05
N PRO A 357 -2.32 -24.76 -8.22
CA PRO A 357 -3.33 -23.80 -8.66
C PRO A 357 -4.50 -23.59 -7.69
N VAL A 358 -4.93 -22.34 -7.46
CA VAL A 358 -6.08 -22.05 -6.57
C VAL A 358 -7.37 -22.77 -7.00
N HIS A 359 -7.63 -22.88 -8.30
CA HIS A 359 -8.83 -23.57 -8.79
C HIS A 359 -8.80 -25.09 -8.52
N THR A 360 -7.61 -25.70 -8.44
CA THR A 360 -7.44 -27.12 -8.07
C THR A 360 -7.69 -27.31 -6.58
N VAL A 361 -7.16 -26.40 -5.75
CA VAL A 361 -7.48 -26.34 -4.31
C VAL A 361 -8.99 -26.18 -4.10
N PHE A 362 -9.63 -25.27 -4.83
CA PHE A 362 -11.07 -25.06 -4.74
C PHE A 362 -11.89 -26.30 -5.13
N LYS A 363 -11.50 -27.04 -6.18
CA LYS A 363 -12.18 -28.28 -6.58
C LYS A 363 -12.13 -29.37 -5.49
N GLN A 364 -11.12 -29.35 -4.62
CA GLN A 364 -10.99 -30.28 -3.49
C GLN A 364 -11.85 -29.84 -2.30
N ILE A 365 -12.21 -28.55 -2.22
CA ILE A 365 -13.10 -28.02 -1.19
C ILE A 365 -14.55 -28.30 -1.61
N HIS A 366 -15.13 -29.40 -1.15
CA HIS A 366 -16.53 -29.77 -1.40
C HIS A 366 -17.55 -28.90 -0.61
N LYS A 367 -17.44 -27.56 -0.66
CA LYS A 367 -18.35 -26.62 0.03
C LYS A 367 -19.32 -25.94 -0.94
N LYS A 368 -20.62 -26.11 -0.72
CA LYS A 368 -21.68 -25.34 -1.39
C LYS A 368 -21.65 -23.88 -0.91
N GLY A 369 -21.71 -22.93 -1.84
CA GLY A 369 -21.87 -21.50 -1.54
C GLY A 369 -20.65 -20.61 -1.78
N TYR A 370 -19.48 -21.18 -2.12
CA TYR A 370 -18.30 -20.41 -2.52
C TYR A 370 -18.00 -20.64 -4.01
N SER A 371 -17.45 -19.62 -4.67
CA SER A 371 -17.02 -19.66 -6.06
C SER A 371 -15.50 -19.78 -6.19
N VAL A 372 -15.02 -20.09 -7.39
CA VAL A 372 -13.58 -20.05 -7.72
C VAL A 372 -13.00 -18.65 -7.48
N GLN A 373 -13.80 -17.59 -7.67
CA GLN A 373 -13.36 -16.22 -7.41
C GLN A 373 -13.18 -15.96 -5.91
N ASP A 374 -14.04 -16.54 -5.06
CA ASP A 374 -13.91 -16.45 -3.60
C ASP A 374 -12.66 -17.18 -3.10
N ALA A 375 -12.34 -18.32 -3.71
CA ALA A 375 -11.11 -19.05 -3.44
C ALA A 375 -9.87 -18.23 -3.85
N LEU A 376 -9.92 -17.57 -5.01
CA LEU A 376 -8.84 -16.70 -5.48
C LEU A 376 -8.65 -15.48 -4.59
N ALA A 377 -9.74 -14.83 -4.19
CA ALA A 377 -9.72 -13.71 -3.25
C ALA A 377 -9.16 -14.14 -1.88
N SER A 378 -9.55 -15.33 -1.40
CA SER A 378 -9.04 -15.91 -0.16
C SER A 378 -7.55 -16.23 -0.26
N ALA A 379 -7.08 -16.83 -1.34
CA ALA A 379 -5.66 -17.11 -1.56
C ALA A 379 -4.82 -15.82 -1.61
N ARG A 380 -5.31 -14.76 -2.29
CA ARG A 380 -4.67 -13.44 -2.31
C ARG A 380 -4.63 -12.78 -0.92
N LEU A 381 -5.68 -12.94 -0.13
CA LEU A 381 -5.70 -12.45 1.25
C LEU A 381 -4.67 -13.18 2.12
N LEU A 382 -4.61 -14.51 2.00
CA LEU A 382 -3.66 -15.35 2.72
C LEU A 382 -2.20 -15.05 2.32
N GLU A 383 -1.95 -14.77 1.03
CA GLU A 383 -0.68 -14.23 0.53
C GLU A 383 -0.35 -12.89 1.22
N ALA A 384 -1.29 -11.94 1.20
CA ALA A 384 -1.10 -10.62 1.81
C ALA A 384 -0.87 -10.66 3.34
N LEU A 385 -1.39 -11.70 4.01
CA LEU A 385 -1.18 -11.94 5.44
C LEU A 385 0.16 -12.64 5.73
N GLY A 386 0.85 -13.14 4.70
CA GLY A 386 2.13 -13.84 4.79
C GLY A 386 2.00 -15.35 5.06
N PHE A 387 0.81 -15.92 4.86
CA PHE A 387 0.58 -17.36 5.04
C PHE A 387 0.86 -18.19 3.77
N LEU A 388 0.80 -17.55 2.59
CA LEU A 388 1.09 -18.17 1.30
C LEU A 388 2.12 -17.33 0.53
N GLU A 389 2.91 -17.99 -0.30
CA GLU A 389 3.76 -17.37 -1.30
C GLU A 389 3.24 -17.68 -2.70
N LYS A 390 3.18 -16.65 -3.54
CA LYS A 390 2.80 -16.78 -4.94
C LYS A 390 4.01 -17.16 -5.77
N THR A 391 3.90 -18.26 -6.50
CA THR A 391 4.96 -18.75 -7.40
C THR A 391 4.67 -18.42 -8.86
N VAL A 392 5.64 -18.74 -9.73
CA VAL A 392 5.64 -18.31 -11.14
C VAL A 392 4.32 -18.67 -11.85
N PRO A 393 3.67 -17.71 -12.53
CA PRO A 393 2.46 -17.97 -13.29
C PRO A 393 2.71 -19.02 -14.39
N GLN A 394 1.89 -20.07 -14.44
CA GLN A 394 1.94 -21.08 -15.49
C GLN A 394 0.71 -21.02 -16.38
N LYS A 395 0.92 -21.03 -17.69
CA LYS A 395 -0.17 -21.12 -18.67
C LYS A 395 -0.85 -22.48 -18.55
N LEU A 396 -2.18 -22.48 -18.52
CA LEU A 396 -2.98 -23.71 -18.47
C LEU A 396 -3.04 -24.32 -19.86
N TYR A 397 -2.67 -25.59 -19.99
CA TYR A 397 -2.77 -26.36 -21.22
C TYR A 397 -3.68 -27.57 -21.01
N MET A 398 -4.51 -27.89 -22.01
CA MET A 398 -5.31 -29.10 -22.04
C MET A 398 -4.97 -29.87 -23.33
N GLY A 399 -4.29 -31.01 -23.20
CA GLY A 399 -3.80 -31.79 -24.35
C GLY A 399 -2.94 -30.94 -25.30
N GLU A 400 -1.92 -30.26 -24.76
CA GLU A 400 -0.97 -29.39 -25.48
C GLU A 400 -1.53 -28.10 -26.08
N LYS A 401 -2.86 -27.85 -26.04
CA LYS A 401 -3.46 -26.58 -26.42
C LYS A 401 -3.63 -25.64 -25.23
N GLU A 402 -3.13 -24.41 -25.39
CA GLU A 402 -3.25 -23.33 -24.40
C GLU A 402 -4.74 -23.01 -24.19
N VAL A 403 -5.21 -23.20 -22.96
CA VAL A 403 -6.61 -22.95 -22.59
C VAL A 403 -6.82 -21.44 -22.54
N ARG A 404 -7.90 -20.97 -23.15
CA ARG A 404 -8.23 -19.55 -23.25
C ARG A 404 -9.53 -19.23 -22.52
N ASP A 405 -9.64 -18.04 -21.94
CA ASP A 405 -10.87 -17.56 -21.33
C ASP A 405 -11.93 -17.21 -22.39
N SER A 406 -13.11 -16.79 -21.94
CA SER A 406 -14.21 -16.38 -22.83
C SER A 406 -13.89 -15.16 -23.69
N ALA A 407 -12.81 -14.42 -23.39
CA ALA A 407 -12.30 -13.30 -24.17
C ALA A 407 -11.10 -13.69 -25.07
N GLY A 408 -10.75 -14.98 -25.13
CA GLY A 408 -9.67 -15.49 -25.96
C GLY A 408 -8.26 -15.29 -25.39
N HIS A 409 -8.13 -14.80 -24.15
CA HIS A 409 -6.84 -14.63 -23.49
C HIS A 409 -6.36 -15.96 -22.90
N PRO A 410 -5.04 -16.24 -22.96
CA PRO A 410 -4.48 -17.44 -22.37
C PRO A 410 -4.70 -17.46 -20.85
N ILE A 411 -5.37 -18.51 -20.37
CA ILE A 411 -5.63 -18.71 -18.96
C ILE A 411 -4.29 -19.02 -18.30
N THR A 412 -3.82 -18.07 -17.51
CA THR A 412 -2.60 -18.21 -16.73
C THR A 412 -2.98 -18.49 -15.28
N ILE A 413 -2.50 -19.61 -14.77
CA ILE A 413 -2.77 -20.06 -13.43
C ILE A 413 -1.64 -19.61 -12.52
N GLN A 414 -2.03 -18.89 -11.47
CA GLN A 414 -1.16 -18.54 -10.36
C GLN A 414 -1.16 -19.70 -9.36
N LYS A 415 0.04 -20.19 -9.06
CA LYS A 415 0.25 -21.25 -8.09
C LYS A 415 0.65 -20.61 -6.75
N TYR A 416 0.21 -21.23 -5.67
CA TYR A 416 0.55 -20.79 -4.32
C TYR A 416 1.10 -21.99 -3.54
N GLN A 417 1.95 -21.71 -2.56
CA GLN A 417 2.49 -22.68 -1.62
C GLN A 417 2.69 -22.05 -0.24
N ILE A 418 2.89 -22.87 0.78
CA ILE A 418 3.31 -22.37 2.09
C ILE A 418 4.79 -21.99 2.01
N PRO A 419 5.19 -20.81 2.51
CA PRO A 419 6.59 -20.43 2.59
C PRO A 419 7.36 -21.44 3.47
N GLU A 420 8.47 -21.99 2.96
CA GLU A 420 9.37 -22.83 3.75
C GLU A 420 10.26 -21.95 4.63
N TYR A 421 9.80 -21.60 5.83
CA TYR A 421 10.66 -20.93 6.79
C TYR A 421 11.56 -21.95 7.49
N GLY A 422 12.86 -21.89 7.21
CA GLY A 422 13.88 -22.69 7.91
C GLY A 422 14.44 -23.90 7.15
N ALA A 423 14.18 -24.04 5.85
CA ALA A 423 15.02 -24.90 5.03
C ALA A 423 16.38 -24.20 4.84
N ASP A 424 17.44 -24.84 5.32
CA ASP A 424 18.85 -24.46 5.19
C ASP A 424 19.12 -23.61 3.93
N ILE A 425 19.69 -22.41 4.14
CA ILE A 425 20.56 -21.80 3.12
C ILE A 425 21.79 -22.72 3.06
N ARG A 426 21.68 -23.81 2.31
CA ARG A 426 22.83 -24.46 1.70
C ARG A 426 22.97 -23.85 0.33
N GLU A 427 24.14 -23.26 0.12
CA GLU A 427 24.73 -22.92 -1.16
C GLU A 427 24.31 -23.95 -2.23
N VAL A 428 23.71 -23.48 -3.33
CA VAL A 428 24.35 -23.31 -4.66
C VAL A 428 23.56 -22.30 -5.47
#